data_AF-A0A368X3L7-F1
#
_entry.id   AF-A0A368X3L7-F1
#
_cell.length_a   1.000
_cell.length_b   1.000
_cell.length_c   1.000
_cell.angle_alpha   90.00
_cell.angle_beta   90.00
_cell.angle_gamma   90.00
#
_symmetry.space_group_name_H-M   'P 1'
#
loop_
_entity.id
_entity.type
_entity.pdbx_description
1 polymer ?
#
loop_
_entity_poly.entity_id
_entity_poly.type
_entity_poly.pdbx_seq_one_letter_code
_entity_poly.pdbx_strand_id
1 'polypeptide(L)'
;MTATNRKKVLAQIHIARKQLALDEDTYRQMIATVTGGKRSCSDCNVAELFQVLQHLKDRGFKARPKKRVAQHPGTPHNLGREPMLQKVEALLAEMKAPWSYADAIAKQQTGIAKVAWLKKPEHLRALIAALDVELEKRRLLDSLETAMKARAMSLDDIERLHPELPQNWRRNRKCLGRLCAHYMMPEAWLEAHREGGSQ
;
A
#
# COMPACT_ATOMS: atom_id res chain seq x y z
N MET A 1 -33.56 -3.38 -7.99
CA MET A 1 -32.27 -4.09 -7.72
C MET A 1 -31.44 -4.08 -9.00
N THR A 2 -30.23 -3.51 -8.98
CA THR A 2 -29.52 -3.01 -10.17
C THR A 2 -28.74 -4.07 -10.98
N ALA A 3 -28.43 -3.75 -12.24
CA ALA A 3 -27.68 -4.59 -13.18
C ALA A 3 -26.32 -5.10 -12.64
N THR A 4 -25.72 -4.40 -11.69
CA THR A 4 -24.47 -4.78 -11.00
C THR A 4 -24.61 -6.10 -10.24
N ASN A 5 -25.78 -6.40 -9.69
CA ASN A 5 -26.02 -7.64 -8.93
C ASN A 5 -26.06 -8.87 -9.87
N ARG A 6 -26.63 -8.72 -11.07
CA ARG A 6 -26.70 -9.78 -12.09
C ARG A 6 -25.31 -10.27 -12.51
N LYS A 7 -24.40 -9.36 -12.86
CA LYS A 7 -23.03 -9.71 -13.29
C LYS A 7 -22.28 -10.48 -12.21
N LYS A 8 -22.45 -10.08 -10.94
CA LYS A 8 -21.84 -10.74 -9.78
C LYS A 8 -22.35 -12.18 -9.59
N VAL A 9 -23.66 -12.39 -9.68
CA VAL A 9 -24.28 -13.71 -9.54
C VAL A 9 -23.87 -14.63 -10.70
N LEU A 10 -23.87 -14.13 -11.94
CA LEU A 10 -23.39 -14.89 -13.10
C LEU A 10 -21.94 -15.35 -12.93
N ALA A 11 -21.05 -14.46 -12.49
CA ALA A 11 -19.67 -14.81 -12.22
C ALA A 11 -19.56 -15.93 -11.18
N GLN A 12 -20.38 -15.90 -10.12
CA GLN A 12 -20.40 -16.95 -9.10
C GLN A 12 -20.90 -18.29 -9.66
N ILE A 13 -21.94 -18.28 -10.50
CA ILE A 13 -22.45 -19.49 -11.15
C ILE A 13 -21.38 -20.11 -12.06
N HIS A 14 -20.65 -19.30 -12.84
CA HIS A 14 -19.56 -19.81 -13.69
C HIS A 14 -18.40 -20.39 -12.87
N ILE A 15 -18.06 -19.77 -11.74
CA ILE A 15 -17.07 -20.32 -10.81
C ILE A 15 -17.57 -21.64 -10.21
N ALA A 16 -18.84 -21.69 -9.80
CA ALA A 16 -19.47 -22.89 -9.24
C ALA A 16 -19.49 -24.05 -10.24
N ARG A 17 -19.83 -23.80 -11.50
CA ARG A 17 -19.74 -24.79 -12.59
C ARG A 17 -18.34 -25.41 -12.66
N LYS A 18 -17.30 -24.58 -12.65
CA LYS A 18 -15.89 -25.03 -12.68
C LYS A 18 -15.51 -25.80 -11.41
N GLN A 19 -15.92 -25.32 -10.24
CA GLN A 19 -15.59 -25.94 -8.95
C GLN A 19 -16.26 -27.30 -8.75
N LEU A 20 -17.47 -27.47 -9.25
CA LEU A 20 -18.23 -28.72 -9.19
C LEU A 20 -17.98 -29.63 -10.40
N ALA A 21 -17.09 -29.23 -11.32
CA ALA A 21 -16.76 -29.98 -12.53
C ALA A 21 -17.99 -30.40 -13.36
N LEU A 22 -19.00 -29.52 -13.47
CA LEU A 22 -20.19 -29.79 -14.26
C LEU A 22 -19.89 -29.63 -15.76
N ASP A 23 -20.16 -30.67 -16.53
CA ASP A 23 -20.11 -30.63 -17.99
C ASP A 23 -21.23 -29.73 -18.56
N GLU A 24 -21.12 -29.41 -19.85
CA GLU A 24 -22.03 -28.50 -20.55
C GLU A 24 -23.49 -28.96 -20.49
N ASP A 25 -23.76 -30.25 -20.67
CA ASP A 25 -25.12 -30.79 -20.77
C ASP A 25 -25.77 -30.86 -19.38
N THR A 26 -25.06 -31.43 -18.39
CA THR A 26 -25.50 -31.45 -16.99
C THR A 26 -25.75 -30.04 -16.46
N TYR A 27 -24.89 -29.08 -16.83
CA TYR A 27 -25.06 -27.68 -16.44
C TYR A 27 -26.34 -27.07 -17.06
N ARG A 28 -26.59 -27.27 -18.35
CA ARG A 28 -27.79 -26.77 -19.03
C ARG A 28 -29.07 -27.43 -18.50
N GLN A 29 -29.02 -28.74 -18.25
CA GLN A 29 -30.14 -29.50 -17.69
C GLN A 29 -30.46 -29.01 -16.26
N MET A 30 -29.45 -28.82 -15.42
CA MET A 30 -29.63 -28.25 -14.09
C MET A 30 -30.31 -26.89 -14.14
N ILE A 31 -29.90 -25.98 -15.03
CA ILE A 31 -30.56 -24.67 -15.16
C ILE A 31 -32.04 -24.88 -15.54
N ALA A 32 -32.32 -25.75 -16.50
CA ALA A 32 -33.69 -26.01 -16.93
C ALA A 32 -34.56 -26.56 -15.79
N THR A 33 -34.02 -27.46 -14.95
CA THR A 33 -34.72 -27.98 -13.77
C THR A 33 -35.00 -26.88 -12.75
N VAL A 34 -34.03 -26.00 -12.47
CA VAL A 34 -34.17 -24.98 -11.42
C VAL A 34 -35.05 -23.81 -11.87
N THR A 35 -35.01 -23.43 -13.14
CA THR A 35 -35.70 -22.22 -13.65
C THR A 35 -36.91 -22.53 -14.52
N GLY A 36 -37.41 -23.77 -14.50
CA GLY A 36 -38.64 -24.16 -15.21
C GLY A 36 -38.51 -24.21 -16.74
N GLY A 37 -37.34 -24.56 -17.29
CA GLY A 37 -37.17 -24.91 -18.71
C GLY A 37 -36.10 -24.11 -19.46
N LYS A 38 -35.50 -23.09 -18.86
CA LYS A 38 -34.44 -22.29 -19.51
C LYS A 38 -33.11 -23.05 -19.49
N ARG A 39 -32.38 -23.03 -20.60
CA ARG A 39 -31.10 -23.75 -20.71
C ARG A 39 -29.87 -22.87 -20.57
N SER A 40 -30.05 -21.55 -20.45
CA SER A 40 -28.95 -20.60 -20.31
C SER A 40 -29.20 -19.58 -19.21
N CYS A 41 -28.12 -19.24 -18.49
CA CYS A 41 -28.13 -18.14 -17.52
C CYS A 41 -28.33 -16.76 -18.17
N SER A 42 -28.09 -16.61 -19.48
CA SER A 42 -28.41 -15.39 -20.22
C SER A 42 -29.89 -15.08 -20.20
N ASP A 43 -30.72 -16.12 -20.21
CA ASP A 43 -32.18 -16.04 -20.37
C ASP A 43 -32.89 -16.00 -19.00
N CYS A 44 -32.13 -16.26 -17.93
CA CYS A 44 -32.61 -16.20 -16.56
C CYS A 44 -32.75 -14.75 -16.11
N ASN A 45 -33.73 -14.42 -15.29
CA ASN A 45 -33.82 -13.15 -14.56
C ASN A 45 -32.95 -13.19 -13.29
N VAL A 46 -32.85 -12.08 -12.55
CA VAL A 46 -31.97 -12.01 -11.36
C VAL A 46 -32.41 -12.99 -10.26
N ALA A 47 -33.71 -13.15 -10.03
CA ALA A 47 -34.23 -14.06 -9.00
C ALA A 47 -33.94 -15.53 -9.33
N GLU A 48 -34.14 -15.93 -10.59
CA GLU A 48 -33.81 -17.26 -11.10
C GLU A 48 -32.31 -17.55 -11.00
N LEU A 49 -31.45 -16.56 -11.28
CA LEU A 49 -30.01 -16.72 -11.09
C LEU A 49 -29.64 -16.95 -9.61
N PHE A 50 -30.34 -16.32 -8.66
CA PHE A 50 -30.15 -16.61 -7.24
C PHE A 50 -30.61 -18.02 -6.86
N GLN A 51 -31.70 -18.52 -7.45
CA GLN A 51 -32.15 -19.91 -7.26
C GLN A 51 -31.11 -20.92 -7.77
N VAL A 52 -30.58 -20.70 -8.99
CA VAL A 52 -29.50 -21.52 -9.56
C VAL A 52 -28.26 -21.49 -8.66
N LEU A 53 -27.87 -20.31 -8.20
CA LEU A 53 -26.73 -20.17 -7.29
C LEU A 53 -26.97 -20.90 -5.96
N GLN A 54 -28.17 -20.83 -5.40
CA GLN A 54 -28.50 -21.53 -4.16
C GLN A 54 -28.42 -23.04 -4.35
N HIS A 55 -29.00 -23.55 -5.43
CA HIS A 55 -28.93 -24.95 -5.79
C HIS A 55 -27.49 -25.47 -5.94
N LEU A 56 -26.61 -24.65 -6.52
CA LEU A 56 -25.18 -24.97 -6.61
C LEU A 56 -24.50 -25.01 -5.24
N LYS A 57 -24.87 -24.11 -4.31
CA LYS A 57 -24.35 -24.13 -2.92
C LYS A 57 -24.76 -25.40 -2.19
N ASP A 58 -26.02 -25.81 -2.34
CA ASP A 58 -26.55 -27.02 -1.72
C ASP A 58 -25.83 -28.27 -2.24
N ARG A 59 -25.36 -28.24 -3.49
CA ARG A 59 -24.50 -29.27 -4.11
C ARG A 59 -23.01 -29.15 -3.79
N GLY A 60 -22.63 -28.30 -2.85
CA GLY A 60 -21.25 -28.20 -2.36
C GLY A 60 -20.43 -27.05 -2.95
N PHE A 61 -21.04 -26.11 -3.69
CA PHE A 61 -20.34 -24.89 -4.08
C PHE A 61 -20.00 -24.05 -2.83
N LYS A 62 -18.70 -23.93 -2.56
CA LYS A 62 -18.17 -23.06 -1.49
C LYS A 62 -17.59 -21.81 -2.11
N ALA A 63 -18.32 -20.69 -2.01
CA ALA A 63 -17.85 -19.39 -2.47
C ALA A 63 -16.57 -19.00 -1.72
N ARG A 64 -15.42 -19.05 -2.40
CA ARG A 64 -14.16 -18.60 -1.82
C ARG A 64 -14.13 -17.07 -1.81
N PRO A 65 -13.78 -16.43 -0.70
CA PRO A 65 -13.54 -14.99 -0.71
C PRO A 65 -12.40 -14.69 -1.69
N LYS A 66 -12.55 -13.62 -2.47
CA LYS A 66 -11.50 -13.15 -3.37
C LYS A 66 -10.26 -12.85 -2.51
N LYS A 67 -9.16 -13.59 -2.72
CA LYS A 67 -7.86 -13.20 -2.17
C LYS A 67 -7.56 -11.81 -2.74
N ARG A 68 -7.60 -10.79 -1.89
CA ARG A 68 -7.08 -9.47 -2.26
C ARG A 68 -5.56 -9.64 -2.34
N VAL A 69 -5.04 -9.69 -3.56
CA VAL A 69 -3.60 -9.53 -3.77
C VAL A 69 -3.32 -8.07 -3.46
N ALA A 70 -2.72 -7.81 -2.31
CA ALA A 70 -2.22 -6.48 -1.99
C ALA A 70 -1.14 -6.14 -3.02
N GLN A 71 -1.14 -4.91 -3.55
CA GLN A 71 -0.14 -4.46 -4.54
C GLN A 71 1.29 -4.55 -3.97
N HIS A 72 1.42 -4.45 -2.63
CA HIS A 72 2.64 -4.72 -1.90
C HIS A 72 2.40 -5.68 -0.71
N PRO A 73 3.34 -6.57 -0.37
CA PRO A 73 3.24 -7.40 0.81
C PRO A 73 3.09 -6.56 2.09
N GLY A 74 2.06 -6.84 2.89
CA GLY A 74 1.83 -6.16 4.17
C GLY A 74 1.06 -4.84 4.09
N THR A 75 0.58 -4.42 2.92
CA THR A 75 -0.27 -3.22 2.81
C THR A 75 -1.50 -3.31 3.72
N PRO A 76 -1.79 -2.29 4.52
CA PRO A 76 -2.97 -2.25 5.38
C PRO A 76 -4.29 -2.40 4.61
N HIS A 77 -5.20 -3.22 5.12
CA HIS A 77 -6.51 -3.47 4.51
C HIS A 77 -7.43 -2.24 4.48
N ASN A 78 -7.13 -1.22 5.28
CA ASN A 78 -7.85 0.05 5.42
C ASN A 78 -7.24 1.21 4.62
N LEU A 79 -6.17 0.98 3.84
CA LEU A 79 -5.47 2.02 3.07
C LEU A 79 -6.40 2.91 2.23
N GLY A 80 -7.34 2.31 1.49
CA GLY A 80 -8.27 3.06 0.63
C GLY A 80 -9.37 3.84 1.37
N ARG A 81 -9.44 3.73 2.72
CA ARG A 81 -10.45 4.41 3.54
C ARG A 81 -9.88 5.53 4.40
N GLU A 82 -8.56 5.57 4.56
CA GLU A 82 -7.90 6.50 5.47
C GLU A 82 -6.86 7.34 4.69
N PRO A 83 -7.12 8.64 4.44
CA PRO A 83 -6.20 9.51 3.72
C PRO A 83 -4.79 9.54 4.32
N MET A 84 -4.68 9.39 5.63
CA MET A 84 -3.40 9.34 6.34
C MET A 84 -2.56 8.10 5.96
N LEU A 85 -3.20 6.96 5.69
CA LEU A 85 -2.48 5.77 5.22
C LEU A 85 -1.98 5.93 3.79
N GLN A 86 -2.69 6.67 2.95
CA GLN A 86 -2.24 7.01 1.61
C GLN A 86 -0.99 7.91 1.66
N LYS A 87 -0.95 8.88 2.59
CA LYS A 87 0.28 9.65 2.84
C LYS A 87 1.44 8.75 3.28
N VAL A 88 1.20 7.79 4.17
CA VAL A 88 2.24 6.80 4.56
C VAL A 88 2.73 6.01 3.34
N GLU A 89 1.83 5.55 2.47
CA GLU A 89 2.20 4.85 1.24
C GLU A 89 3.07 5.70 0.32
N ALA A 90 2.69 6.98 0.10
CA ALA A 90 3.46 7.90 -0.72
C ALA A 90 4.88 8.13 -0.16
N LEU A 91 5.00 8.33 1.16
CA LEU A 91 6.31 8.48 1.82
C LEU A 91 7.18 7.23 1.68
N LEU A 92 6.57 6.04 1.83
CA LEU A 92 7.28 4.78 1.63
C LEU A 92 7.73 4.59 0.19
N ALA A 93 6.88 4.95 -0.79
CA ALA A 93 7.22 4.87 -2.21
C ALA A 93 8.40 5.78 -2.55
N GLU A 94 8.41 7.01 -2.04
CA GLU A 94 9.52 7.95 -2.24
C GLU A 94 10.83 7.40 -1.64
N MET A 95 10.76 6.87 -0.42
CA MET A 95 11.91 6.23 0.23
C MET A 95 12.29 4.86 -0.34
N LYS A 96 11.54 4.35 -1.32
CA LYS A 96 11.63 2.98 -1.86
C LYS A 96 11.64 1.92 -0.74
N ALA A 97 10.86 2.14 0.30
CA ALA A 97 10.81 1.33 1.50
C ALA A 97 9.55 0.44 1.55
N PRO A 98 9.64 -0.80 2.07
CA PRO A 98 8.49 -1.67 2.22
C PRO A 98 7.60 -1.27 3.41
N TRP A 99 6.35 -1.72 3.42
CA TRP A 99 5.42 -1.52 4.56
C TRP A 99 5.94 -2.06 5.89
N SER A 100 6.79 -3.11 5.87
CA SER A 100 7.46 -3.62 7.07
C SER A 100 8.37 -2.58 7.74
N TYR A 101 8.86 -1.60 6.99
CA TYR A 101 9.62 -0.49 7.53
C TYR A 101 8.72 0.47 8.33
N ALA A 102 7.55 0.81 7.80
CA ALA A 102 6.55 1.58 8.53
C ALA A 102 6.02 0.83 9.76
N ASP A 103 5.89 -0.50 9.69
CA ASP A 103 5.55 -1.34 10.86
C ASP A 103 6.59 -1.21 11.97
N ALA A 104 7.88 -1.19 11.64
CA ALA A 104 8.96 -1.02 12.62
C ALA A 104 8.90 0.36 13.30
N ILE A 105 8.68 1.42 12.51
CA ILE A 105 8.53 2.79 13.05
C ILE A 105 7.25 2.90 13.89
N ALA A 106 6.13 2.33 13.44
CA ALA A 106 4.89 2.31 14.21
C ALA A 106 5.07 1.60 15.55
N LYS A 107 5.78 0.46 15.57
CA LYS A 107 6.11 -0.27 16.79
C LYS A 107 6.95 0.58 17.73
N GLN A 108 7.95 1.29 17.21
CA GLN A 108 8.80 2.17 18.02
C GLN A 108 8.05 3.37 18.62
N GLN A 109 7.16 3.99 17.85
CA GLN A 109 6.44 5.20 18.28
C GLN A 109 5.22 4.92 19.16
N THR A 110 4.55 3.79 18.96
CA THR A 110 3.23 3.53 19.55
C THR A 110 3.13 2.20 20.29
N GLY A 111 4.15 1.34 20.19
CA GLY A 111 4.13 -0.04 20.70
C GLY A 111 3.34 -1.02 19.82
N ILE A 112 2.61 -0.55 18.81
CA ILE A 112 1.74 -1.39 17.97
C ILE A 112 2.54 -1.96 16.79
N ALA A 113 2.57 -3.29 16.68
CA ALA A 113 3.46 -3.98 15.75
C ALA A 113 3.11 -3.81 14.26
N LYS A 114 1.88 -3.41 13.92
CA LYS A 114 1.42 -3.29 12.53
C LYS A 114 0.68 -1.98 12.31
N VAL A 115 1.01 -1.28 11.22
CA VAL A 115 0.32 -0.05 10.82
C VAL A 115 -1.18 -0.31 10.59
N ALA A 116 -1.53 -1.49 10.08
CA ALA A 116 -2.91 -1.91 9.89
C ALA A 116 -3.74 -2.00 11.18
N TRP A 117 -3.10 -2.02 12.36
CA TRP A 117 -3.78 -2.06 13.65
C TRP A 117 -3.90 -0.69 14.32
N LEU A 118 -3.34 0.36 13.70
CA LEU A 118 -3.49 1.73 14.18
C LEU A 118 -4.93 2.19 13.95
N LYS A 119 -5.68 2.34 15.05
CA LYS A 119 -7.07 2.80 15.05
C LYS A 119 -7.22 4.28 15.41
N LYS A 120 -6.26 4.84 16.16
CA LYS A 120 -6.30 6.24 16.61
C LYS A 120 -5.60 7.15 15.59
N PRO A 121 -6.22 8.26 15.18
CA PRO A 121 -5.60 9.22 14.26
C PRO A 121 -4.26 9.78 14.77
N GLU A 122 -4.11 9.96 16.07
CA GLU A 122 -2.89 10.45 16.71
C GLU A 122 -1.68 9.54 16.42
N HIS A 123 -1.87 8.22 16.44
CA HIS A 123 -0.81 7.27 16.12
C HIS A 123 -0.39 7.36 14.66
N LEU A 124 -1.34 7.59 13.75
CA LEU A 124 -1.05 7.82 12.33
C LEU A 124 -0.31 9.14 12.12
N ARG A 125 -0.69 10.21 12.84
CA ARG A 125 0.02 11.50 12.80
C ARG A 125 1.46 11.35 13.26
N ALA A 126 1.69 10.65 14.38
CA ALA A 126 3.02 10.38 14.91
C ALA A 126 3.87 9.55 13.94
N LEU A 127 3.29 8.50 13.33
CA LEU A 127 3.97 7.70 12.31
C LEU A 127 4.35 8.53 11.08
N ILE A 128 3.43 9.34 10.56
CA ILE A 128 3.69 10.24 9.43
C ILE A 128 4.81 11.21 9.77
N ALA A 129 4.76 11.87 10.93
CA ALA A 129 5.80 12.81 11.35
C ALA A 129 7.18 12.12 11.46
N ALA A 130 7.23 10.89 11.96
CA ALA A 130 8.47 10.12 12.02
C ALA A 130 9.00 9.75 10.63
N LEU A 131 8.13 9.38 9.69
CA LEU A 131 8.50 9.07 8.31
C LEU A 131 8.95 10.32 7.55
N ASP A 132 8.27 11.47 7.73
CA ASP A 132 8.66 12.76 7.16
C ASP A 132 10.07 13.14 7.63
N VAL A 133 10.36 13.01 8.93
CA VAL A 133 11.70 13.27 9.50
C VAL A 133 12.75 12.31 8.96
N GLU A 134 12.41 11.04 8.74
CA GLU A 134 13.32 10.05 8.15
C GLU A 134 13.61 10.34 6.68
N LEU A 135 12.60 10.72 5.91
CA LEU A 135 12.75 11.13 4.52
C LEU A 135 13.62 12.39 4.41
N GLU A 136 13.40 13.39 5.26
CA GLU A 136 14.22 14.61 5.30
C GLU A 136 15.69 14.29 5.60
N LYS A 137 15.97 13.38 6.55
CA LYS A 137 17.34 12.92 6.82
C LYS A 137 18.00 12.30 5.60
N ARG A 138 17.28 11.47 4.84
CA ARG A 138 17.80 10.86 3.60
C ARG A 138 18.06 11.91 2.54
N ARG A 139 17.13 12.84 2.32
CA ARG A 139 17.29 13.94 1.36
C ARG A 139 18.50 14.83 1.70
N LEU A 140 18.68 15.18 2.97
CA LEU A 140 19.84 15.95 3.43
C LEU A 140 21.14 15.19 3.19
N LEU A 141 21.17 13.89 3.50
CA LEU A 141 22.35 13.06 3.26
C LEU A 141 22.67 12.96 1.76
N ASP A 142 21.67 12.72 0.91
CA ASP A 142 21.84 12.65 -0.55
C ASP A 142 22.31 14.00 -1.13
N SER A 143 21.80 15.11 -0.59
CA SER A 143 22.21 16.47 -0.99
C SER A 143 23.66 16.74 -0.61
N LEU A 144 24.04 16.37 0.62
CA LEU A 144 25.42 16.48 1.10
C LEU A 144 26.36 15.61 0.26
N GLU A 145 25.97 14.36 -0.02
CA GLU A 145 26.77 13.45 -0.85
C GLU A 145 26.99 14.02 -2.25
N THR A 146 25.93 14.57 -2.86
CA THR A 146 26.02 15.27 -4.15
C THR A 146 26.99 16.45 -4.08
N ALA A 147 26.89 17.28 -3.05
CA ALA A 147 27.76 18.45 -2.84
C ALA A 147 29.23 18.07 -2.61
N MET A 148 29.49 16.95 -1.93
CA MET A 148 30.85 16.43 -1.75
C MET A 148 31.41 15.86 -3.05
N LYS A 149 30.60 15.08 -3.79
CA LYS A 149 30.99 14.51 -5.09
C LYS A 149 31.37 15.59 -6.10
N ALA A 150 30.65 16.72 -6.12
CA ALA A 150 30.98 17.86 -6.98
C ALA A 150 32.37 18.47 -6.69
N ARG A 151 32.92 18.20 -5.50
CA ARG A 151 34.26 18.63 -5.07
C ARG A 151 35.29 17.50 -5.14
N ALA A 152 34.95 16.38 -5.78
CA ALA A 152 35.76 15.16 -5.82
C ALA A 152 36.09 14.61 -4.41
N MET A 153 35.19 14.82 -3.46
CA MET A 153 35.31 14.34 -2.08
C MET A 153 34.19 13.35 -1.75
N SER A 154 34.43 12.54 -0.72
CA SER A 154 33.50 11.55 -0.19
C SER A 154 32.93 11.96 1.17
N LEU A 155 31.90 11.26 1.64
CA LEU A 155 31.39 11.43 3.01
C LEU A 155 32.43 11.03 4.07
N ASP A 156 33.38 10.15 3.73
CA ASP A 156 34.44 9.74 4.65
C ASP A 156 35.48 10.86 4.83
N ASP A 157 35.62 11.76 3.85
CA ASP A 157 36.46 12.94 3.99
C ASP A 157 35.86 13.94 4.98
N ILE A 158 34.52 14.00 5.12
CA ILE A 158 33.86 14.79 6.17
C ILE A 158 34.28 14.28 7.56
N GLU A 159 34.34 12.96 7.76
CA GLU A 159 34.74 12.39 9.06
C GLU A 159 36.20 12.71 9.40
N ARG A 160 37.07 12.84 8.40
CA ARG A 160 38.46 13.27 8.59
C ARG A 160 38.57 14.76 8.89
N LEU A 161 37.76 15.59 8.24
CA LEU A 161 37.79 17.04 8.38
C LEU A 161 37.08 17.53 9.65
N HIS A 162 36.11 16.76 10.14
CA HIS A 162 35.31 17.07 11.32
C HIS A 162 35.36 15.95 12.36
N PRO A 163 36.51 15.74 13.03
CA PRO A 163 36.65 14.71 14.05
C PRO A 163 35.74 14.92 15.28
N GLU A 164 35.20 16.13 15.46
CA GLU A 164 34.25 16.48 16.52
C GLU A 164 32.82 15.95 16.29
N LEU A 165 32.52 15.40 15.11
CA LEU A 165 31.18 14.90 14.81
C LEU A 165 30.83 13.65 15.63
N PRO A 166 29.57 13.52 16.07
CA PRO A 166 29.11 12.30 16.73
C PRO A 166 29.09 11.13 15.75
N GLN A 167 29.34 9.91 16.22
CA GLN A 167 29.38 8.70 15.38
C GLN A 167 28.10 8.47 14.55
N ASN A 168 26.95 8.93 15.04
CA ASN A 168 25.66 8.82 14.35
C ASN A 168 25.30 10.04 13.49
N TRP A 169 26.25 10.91 13.13
CA TRP A 169 25.99 12.15 12.40
C TRP A 169 25.22 11.93 11.10
N ARG A 170 25.49 10.82 10.37
CA ARG A 170 24.79 10.42 9.14
C ARG A 170 23.28 10.16 9.34
N ARG A 171 22.83 9.98 10.59
CA ARG A 171 21.43 9.78 10.98
C ARG A 171 20.88 10.93 11.82
N ASN A 172 21.68 11.97 12.07
CA ASN A 172 21.29 13.09 12.91
C ASN A 172 20.89 14.29 12.04
N ARG A 173 19.58 14.59 12.01
CA ARG A 173 19.00 15.69 11.23
C ARG A 173 19.72 17.03 11.43
N LYS A 174 20.05 17.38 12.69
CA LYS A 174 20.72 18.67 13.00
C LYS A 174 22.18 18.70 12.53
N CYS A 175 22.88 17.58 12.56
CA CYS A 175 24.25 17.50 12.04
C CYS A 175 24.24 17.58 10.52
N LEU A 176 23.38 16.81 9.86
CA LEU A 176 23.21 16.86 8.40
C LEU A 176 22.85 18.26 7.93
N GLY A 177 21.88 18.93 8.58
CA GLY A 177 21.51 20.29 8.22
C GLY A 177 22.68 21.29 8.32
N ARG A 178 23.51 21.18 9.36
CA ARG A 178 24.71 22.02 9.53
C ARG A 178 25.77 21.73 8.46
N LEU A 179 26.01 20.46 8.16
CA LEU A 179 26.96 20.05 7.12
C LEU A 179 26.47 20.49 5.73
N CYS A 180 25.18 20.32 5.42
CA CYS A 180 24.59 20.84 4.20
C CYS A 180 24.75 22.36 4.11
N ALA A 181 24.48 23.13 5.18
CA ALA A 181 24.68 24.57 5.15
C ALA A 181 26.15 24.99 4.96
N HIS A 182 27.10 24.19 5.45
CA HIS A 182 28.52 24.44 5.30
C HIS A 182 29.05 24.09 3.89
N TYR A 183 28.58 22.97 3.34
CA TYR A 183 29.11 22.41 2.09
C TYR A 183 28.22 22.68 0.86
N MET A 184 26.95 23.05 1.00
CA MET A 184 26.10 23.45 -0.14
C MET A 184 26.20 24.96 -0.34
N MET A 185 26.37 25.37 -1.60
CA MET A 185 26.34 26.79 -1.96
C MET A 185 24.93 27.37 -1.74
N PRO A 186 24.79 28.66 -1.37
CA PRO A 186 23.52 29.26 -0.96
C PRO A 186 22.40 29.12 -1.99
N GLU A 187 22.70 29.24 -3.28
CA GLU A 187 21.70 29.18 -4.35
C GLU A 187 21.05 27.80 -4.45
N ALA A 188 21.85 26.72 -4.50
CA ALA A 188 21.36 25.34 -4.59
C ALA A 188 20.59 24.90 -3.33
N TRP A 189 20.95 25.43 -2.15
CA TRP A 189 20.24 25.13 -0.90
C TRP A 189 18.90 25.87 -0.81
N LEU A 190 18.85 27.13 -1.27
CA LEU A 190 17.65 27.95 -1.30
C LEU A 190 16.62 27.43 -2.32
N GLU A 191 17.06 26.94 -3.48
CA GLU A 191 16.17 26.37 -4.50
C GLU A 191 15.49 25.09 -4.01
N ALA A 192 16.25 24.19 -3.37
CA ALA A 192 15.73 22.94 -2.81
C ALA A 192 14.75 23.14 -1.63
N HIS A 193 14.83 24.26 -0.90
CA HIS A 193 13.95 24.56 0.25
C HIS A 193 12.83 25.55 -0.08
N ARG A 194 12.85 26.21 -1.24
CA ARG A 194 11.77 27.11 -1.70
C ARG A 194 10.54 26.33 -2.16
N GLU A 195 10.69 25.11 -2.68
CA GLU A 195 9.58 24.26 -3.15
C GLU A 195 8.85 23.50 -2.03
N GLY A 196 9.38 23.46 -0.81
CA GLY A 196 8.78 22.74 0.33
C GLY A 196 7.92 23.57 1.27
N GLY A 197 7.71 24.87 1.00
CA GLY A 197 7.08 25.83 1.92
C GLY A 197 5.57 26.08 1.71
N SER A 198 4.92 25.37 0.78
CA SER A 198 3.48 25.51 0.53
C SER A 198 2.82 24.14 0.49
N GLN A 199 2.39 23.64 1.66
CA GLN A 199 1.14 22.89 1.85
C GLN A 199 0.86 22.62 3.34
#